data_AF-A0A3S1AM70-F1
#
_entry.id   AF-A0A3S1AM70-F1
#
_cell.length_a   1.000
_cell.length_b   1.000
_cell.length_c   1.000
_cell.angle_alpha   90.00
_cell.angle_beta   90.00
_cell.angle_gamma   90.00
#
_symmetry.space_group_name_H-M   'P 1'
#
loop_
_entity.id
_entity.type
_entity.pdbx_description
1 polymer ?
#
loop_
_entity_poly.entity_id
_entity_poly.type
_entity_poly.pdbx_seq_one_letter_code
_entity_poly.pdbx_strand_id
1 'polypeptide(L)' 'MAEKDPQLSQRQLAKEVGLDITTINRLFTNNFGRVDIATVEALCNYFDKGVGELFEMRKPEDIPQRKIRKRSTLDTAPL' A
#
# COMPACT_ATOMS: atom_id res chain seq x y z
N MET A 1 -6.27 4.72 -29.58
CA MET A 1 -4.80 4.56 -29.55
C MET A 1 -4.47 3.94 -28.21
N ALA A 2 -4.27 2.62 -28.16
CA ALA A 2 -3.81 1.95 -26.94
C ALA A 2 -2.28 1.97 -27.00
N GLU A 3 -1.69 3.01 -26.41
CA GLU A 3 -0.25 3.16 -26.36
C GLU A 3 0.34 1.98 -25.59
N LYS A 4 1.34 1.38 -26.23
CA LYS A 4 1.98 0.13 -25.82
C LYS A 4 2.90 0.47 -24.66
N ASP A 5 2.36 0.42 -23.45
CA ASP A 5 3.08 0.68 -22.20
C ASP A 5 4.36 -0.18 -22.15
N PRO A 6 5.57 0.43 -22.13
CA PRO A 6 6.76 -0.34 -21.74
C PRO A 6 6.50 -0.81 -20.31
N GLN A 7 6.48 -2.13 -20.06
CA GLN A 7 6.25 -2.67 -18.71
C GLN A 7 7.11 -1.95 -17.68
N LEU A 8 6.52 -0.99 -16.97
CA LEU A 8 7.23 -0.17 -16.02
C LEU A 8 7.57 -1.06 -14.82
N SER A 9 8.84 -1.43 -14.69
CA SER A 9 9.23 -2.34 -13.61
C SER A 9 9.07 -1.65 -12.26
N GLN A 10 8.54 -2.35 -11.26
CA GLN A 10 8.39 -1.81 -9.90
C GLN A 10 9.72 -1.28 -9.33
N ARG A 11 10.85 -1.89 -9.73
CA ARG A 11 12.19 -1.44 -9.35
C ARG A 11 12.58 -0.11 -9.99
N GLN A 12 12.14 0.14 -11.22
CA GLN A 12 12.34 1.40 -11.90
C GLN A 12 11.49 2.50 -11.24
N LEU A 13 10.20 2.22 -11.02
CA LEU A 13 9.29 3.12 -10.31
C LEU A 13 9.84 3.51 -8.92
N ALA A 14 10.29 2.53 -8.14
CA ALA A 14 10.89 2.76 -6.83
C ALA A 14 12.07 3.74 -6.90
N LYS A 15 12.96 3.59 -7.89
CA LYS A 15 14.11 4.49 -8.07
C LYS A 15 13.70 5.89 -8.50
N GLU A 16 12.76 6.02 -9.42
CA GLU A 16 12.34 7.31 -9.98
C GLU A 16 11.50 8.13 -9.00
N VAL A 17 10.64 7.47 -8.23
CA VAL A 17 9.80 8.11 -7.20
C VAL A 17 10.56 8.29 -5.87
N GLY A 18 11.72 7.64 -5.72
CA GLY A 18 12.52 7.71 -4.49
C GLY A 18 11.93 6.91 -3.33
N LEU A 19 11.14 5.87 -3.63
CA LEU A 19 10.49 5.00 -2.64
C LEU A 19 11.21 3.65 -2.55
N ASP A 20 11.09 3.00 -1.38
CA ASP A 20 11.63 1.66 -1.22
C ASP A 20 10.86 0.64 -2.08
N ILE A 21 11.58 -0.28 -2.71
CA ILE A 21 10.97 -1.30 -3.58
C ILE A 21 9.95 -2.17 -2.82
N THR A 22 10.15 -2.39 -1.52
CA THR A 22 9.19 -3.13 -0.69
C THR A 22 7.91 -2.33 -0.46
N THR A 23 8.00 -0.99 -0.42
CA THR A 23 6.84 -0.11 -0.34
C THR A 23 6.02 -0.18 -1.63
N ILE A 24 6.68 -0.04 -2.78
CA ILE A 24 6.02 -0.20 -4.09
C ILE A 24 5.37 -1.58 -4.22
N ASN A 25 6.06 -2.65 -3.83
CA ASN A 25 5.51 -4.01 -3.89
C ASN A 25 4.29 -4.19 -2.98
N ARG A 26 4.30 -3.62 -1.77
CA ARG A 26 3.14 -3.63 -0.85
C ARG A 26 1.94 -2.87 -1.42
N LEU A 27 2.18 -1.72 -2.05
CA LEU A 27 1.14 -0.93 -2.72
C LEU A 27 0.57 -1.71 -3.91
N PHE A 28 1.44 -2.26 -4.77
CA PHE A 28 1.05 -3.06 -5.94
C PHE A 28 0.22 -4.29 -5.56
N THR A 29 0.58 -4.97 -4.46
CA THR A 29 -0.15 -6.14 -3.95
C THR A 29 -1.34 -5.79 -3.05
N ASN A 30 -1.66 -4.51 -2.88
CA ASN A 30 -2.73 -4.04 -2.01
C ASN A 30 -2.60 -4.54 -0.55
N ASN A 31 -1.36 -4.81 -0.11
CA ASN A 31 -0.98 -5.33 1.20
C ASN A 31 -0.38 -4.23 2.08
N PHE A 32 -1.17 -3.17 2.28
CA PHE A 32 -0.84 -2.05 3.15
C PHE A 32 -2.05 -1.66 3.99
N GLY A 33 -1.81 -1.21 5.21
CA GLY A 33 -2.87 -0.68 6.09
C GLY A 33 -2.84 0.84 6.25
N ARG A 34 -1.75 1.47 5.80
CA ARG A 34 -1.48 2.90 5.86
C ARG A 34 -0.59 3.26 4.68
N VAL A 35 -0.76 4.47 4.16
CA VAL A 35 0.13 5.08 3.17
C VAL A 35 0.40 6.51 3.63
N ASP A 36 1.66 6.92 3.57
CA ASP A 36 2.07 8.26 3.97
C ASP A 36 1.76 9.26 2.86
N ILE A 37 1.48 10.51 3.24
CA ILE A 37 1.12 11.59 2.30
C ILE A 37 2.24 11.78 1.26
N ALA A 38 3.50 11.81 1.68
CA ALA A 38 4.64 11.95 0.78
C ALA A 38 4.69 10.85 -0.29
N THR A 39 4.32 9.61 0.06
CA THR A 39 4.24 8.48 -0.88
C THR A 39 3.11 8.69 -1.88
N VAL A 40 1.95 9.16 -1.42
CA VAL A 40 0.80 9.46 -2.30
C VAL A 40 1.16 10.59 -3.26
N GLU A 41 1.70 11.70 -2.76
CA GLU A 41 2.10 12.85 -3.58
C GLU A 41 3.15 12.47 -4.61
N ALA A 42 4.16 11.68 -4.23
CA ALA A 42 5.20 11.25 -5.14
C ALA A 42 4.64 10.36 -6.28
N LEU A 43 3.69 9.47 -5.98
CA LEU A 43 3.02 8.65 -6.99
C LEU A 43 2.06 9.47 -7.87
N CYS A 44 1.29 10.38 -7.27
CA CYS A 44 0.42 11.31 -8.01
C CYS A 44 1.23 12.14 -9.01
N ASN A 45 2.35 12.72 -8.57
CA ASN A 45 3.22 13.53 -9.41
C ASN A 45 3.91 12.70 -10.50
N TYR A 46 4.30 11.46 -10.19
CA TYR A 46 4.94 10.58 -11.16
C TYR A 46 3.99 10.13 -12.27
N PHE A 47 2.77 9.76 -11.91
CA PHE A 47 1.76 9.29 -12.87
C PHE A 47 0.92 10.41 -13.48
N ASP A 48 1.13 11.65 -13.06
CA ASP A 48 0.33 12.82 -13.40
C ASP A 48 -1.18 12.59 -13.18
N LYS A 49 -1.51 12.02 -12.01
CA LYS A 49 -2.87 11.57 -11.65
C LYS A 49 -3.27 12.01 -10.25
N GLY A 50 -4.57 12.21 -10.07
CA GLY A 50 -5.14 12.50 -8.76
C GLY A 50 -5.19 11.27 -7.84
N VAL A 51 -5.24 11.51 -6.53
CA VAL A 51 -5.32 10.44 -5.51
C VAL A 51 -6.49 9.48 -5.73
N GLY A 52 -7.61 9.95 -6.26
CA GLY A 52 -8.79 9.13 -6.55
C GLY A 52 -8.61 8.14 -7.70
N GLU A 53 -7.60 8.32 -8.55
CA GLU A 53 -7.24 7.35 -9.60
C GLU A 53 -6.21 6.33 -9.11
N LEU A 54 -5.52 6.61 -8.00
CA LEU A 54 -4.54 5.71 -7.38
C LEU A 54 -5.19 4.76 -6.38
N PHE A 55 -6.22 5.21 -5.67
CA PHE A 55 -6.86 4.45 -4.61
C PHE A 55 -8.36 4.36 -4.82
N GLU A 56 -8.86 3.13 -4.81
CA GLU A 56 -10.29 2.85 -4.85
C GLU A 56 -10.81 2.42 -3.47
N MET A 57 -11.99 2.92 -3.11
CA MET A 57 -12.66 2.48 -1.90
C MET A 57 -13.13 1.04 -2.05
N ARG A 58 -12.69 0.16 -1.13
CA ARG A 58 -13.19 -1.22 -1.08
C ARG A 58 -14.64 -1.25 -0.61
N LYS A 59 -15.40 -2.21 -1.13
CA LYS A 59 -16.72 -2.55 -0.59
C LYS A 59 -16.58 -3.05 0.85
N PRO A 60 -17.60 -2.89 1.71
CA PRO A 60 -17.54 -3.32 3.11
C PRO A 60 -17.22 -4.82 3.28
N GLU A 61 -17.55 -5.64 2.30
CA GLU A 61 -17.26 -7.08 2.26
C GLU A 61 -15.77 -7.41 2.00
N ASP A 62 -15.04 -6.52 1.32
CA ASP A 62 -13.64 -6.71 0.91
C ASP A 62 -12.63 -6.05 1.87
N ILE A 63 -13.12 -5.37 2.91
CA ILE A 63 -12.27 -4.74 3.92
C ILE A 63 -11.69 -5.85 4.80
N PRO A 64 -10.37 -6.09 4.77
CA PRO A 64 -9.75 -7.13 5.58
C PRO A 64 -9.97 -6.80 7.06
N GLN A 65 -10.74 -7.66 7.74
CA GLN A 65 -10.98 -7.57 9.17
C GLN A 65 -9.65 -7.76 9.90
N ARG A 66 -9.09 -6.67 10.42
CA ARG A 66 -7.83 -6.68 11.18
C ARG A 66 -8.02 -7.57 12.41
N LYS A 67 -7.46 -8.79 12.39
CA LYS A 67 -7.47 -9.70 13.54
C LYS A 67 -6.76 -9.01 14.72
N ILE A 68 -7.52 -8.47 15.66
CA ILE A 68 -7.00 -8.01 16.94
C ILE A 68 -6.45 -9.26 17.63
N ARG A 69 -5.12 -9.36 17.79
CA ARG A 69 -4.52 -10.42 18.60
C ARG A 69 -5.02 -10.23 20.04
N LYS A 70 -5.91 -11.12 20.50
CA LYS A 70 -6.28 -11.20 21.92
C LYS A 70 -4.99 -11.43 22.71
N ARG A 71 -4.61 -10.50 23.59
CA ARG A 71 -3.60 -10.78 24.62
C ARG A 71 -4.16 -11.89 25.50
N SER A 72 -3.52 -13.06 25.49
CA SER A 72 -3.78 -14.12 26.45
C SER A 72 -3.31 -13.67 27.82
N THR A 73 -4.25 -13.44 28.74
CA THR A 73 -3.99 -13.28 30.18
C THR A 73 -3.69 -14.66 30.77
N LEU A 74 -2.41 -15.05 30.78
CA LEU A 74 -1.93 -16.17 31.56
C LEU A 74 -0.58 -15.76 32.15
N ASP A 75 -0.64 -15.02 33.24
CA ASP A 75 0.36 -15.12 34.31
C ASP A 75 -0.32 -14.66 35.62
N THR A 76 -1.10 -15.58 36.19
CA THR A 76 -1.51 -15.49 37.59
C THR A 76 -0.78 -16.63 38.30
N ALA A 77 0.47 -16.38 38.68
CA ALA A 77 1.17 -17.24 39.63
C ALA A 77 0.73 -16.85 41.06
N PRO A 78 0.17 -17.77 41.87
CA PRO A 78 0.07 -17.54 43.30
C PRO A 78 1.44 -17.81 43.95
N LEU A 79 1.76 -16.97 44.94
CA LEU A 79 2.92 -17.06 45.85
C LEU A 79 2.91 -18.35 46.67
#